data_AF-A0A2N8KGT2-F1
#
_entry.id   AF-A0A2N8KGT2-F1
#
_cell.length_a   1.000
_cell.length_b   1.000
_cell.length_c   1.000
_cell.angle_alpha   90.00
_cell.angle_beta   90.00
_cell.angle_gamma   90.00
#
_symmetry.space_group_name_H-M   'P 1'
#
loop_
_entity.id
_entity.type
_entity.pdbx_description
1 polymer ?
#
loop_
_entity_poly.entity_id
_entity_poly.type
_entity_poly.pdbx_seq_one_letter_code
_entity_poly.pdbx_strand_id
1 'polypeptide(L)'
;MSHTDFTSRAQALRARDEALAAARPGLRARDQARELGVSEAEWVAAGCGGLKATALQGVPQEIFRQLGTLGRVMALTRNEWCVHERHGVYQDIHAENMVGMVLGPDIDLRMFFRRWKSAWAVERDGRRSLQFFDGEGVAVHKVYTDEDSAAAYDALVARFAGAPQWPEPEPYAPAANADSVADEAQWRADWLAMQDIHEFFPLLRKFKVSRLAGLTAAGPDLAQPVPAQSVVRILESAAQSGLSIMCFVGNRGMVQIHTGPVRQLRRTGAWFNVLDATFNLHLDTEAIAAAWVVHRPTVDGWITSLELYSGSGELIAQFFGERRPGRRQLTQWRTLVESLCSVPLAA
;
A
#
# COMPACT_ATOMS: atom_id res chain seq x y z
N MET A 1 -0.64 -10.67 -30.62
CA MET A 1 -0.32 -9.26 -30.91
C MET A 1 1.03 -9.21 -31.65
N SER A 2 1.17 -8.46 -32.75
CA SER A 2 2.45 -8.37 -33.49
C SER A 2 3.38 -7.32 -32.87
N HIS A 3 4.69 -7.46 -33.06
CA HIS A 3 5.67 -6.45 -32.60
C HIS A 3 5.40 -5.05 -33.21
N THR A 4 4.86 -5.01 -34.42
CA THR A 4 4.45 -3.78 -35.11
C THR A 4 3.30 -3.07 -34.39
N ASP A 5 2.32 -3.80 -33.86
CA ASP A 5 1.18 -3.25 -33.10
C ASP A 5 1.63 -2.66 -31.75
N PHE A 6 2.60 -3.30 -31.07
CA PHE A 6 3.18 -2.72 -29.85
C PHE A 6 3.87 -1.37 -30.15
N THR A 7 4.72 -1.35 -31.17
CA THR A 7 5.55 -0.18 -31.50
C THR A 7 4.69 1.03 -31.88
N SER A 8 3.64 0.82 -32.68
CA SER A 8 2.73 1.89 -33.10
C SER A 8 1.94 2.46 -31.92
N ARG A 9 1.39 1.62 -31.04
CA ARG A 9 0.69 2.06 -29.82
C ARG A 9 1.61 2.85 -28.90
N ALA A 10 2.82 2.35 -28.67
CA ALA A 10 3.82 3.02 -27.84
C ALA A 10 4.19 4.40 -28.40
N GLN A 11 4.44 4.50 -29.71
CA GLN A 11 4.72 5.78 -30.38
C GLN A 11 3.56 6.77 -30.25
N ALA A 12 2.33 6.33 -30.49
CA ALA A 12 1.15 7.18 -30.37
C ALA A 12 0.92 7.68 -28.94
N LEU A 13 1.12 6.81 -27.93
CA LEU A 13 0.96 7.21 -26.53
C LEU A 13 2.06 8.18 -26.07
N ARG A 14 3.32 7.95 -26.46
CA ARG A 14 4.43 8.88 -26.14
C ARG A 14 4.18 10.28 -26.71
N ALA A 15 3.73 10.39 -27.96
CA ALA A 15 3.44 11.69 -28.57
C ALA A 15 2.34 12.46 -27.80
N ARG A 16 1.31 11.75 -27.31
CA ARG A 16 0.25 12.33 -26.47
C ARG A 16 0.78 12.76 -25.10
N ASP A 17 1.64 11.96 -24.49
CA ASP A 17 2.28 12.27 -23.21
C ASP A 17 3.21 13.49 -23.29
N GLU A 18 4.03 13.59 -24.33
CA GLU A 18 4.90 14.75 -24.58
C GLU A 18 4.10 16.05 -24.72
N ALA A 19 3.01 16.01 -25.50
CA ALA A 19 2.10 17.15 -25.63
C ALA A 19 1.47 17.54 -24.29
N LEU A 20 1.07 16.56 -23.48
CA LEU A 20 0.51 16.81 -22.16
C LEU A 20 1.54 17.39 -21.20
N ALA A 21 2.75 16.84 -21.15
CA ALA A 21 3.84 17.30 -20.30
C ALA A 21 4.24 18.75 -20.61
N ALA A 22 4.22 19.14 -21.89
CA ALA A 22 4.46 20.52 -22.31
C ALA A 22 3.33 21.47 -21.87
N ALA A 23 2.07 21.03 -21.92
CA ALA A 23 0.92 21.82 -21.51
C ALA A 23 0.76 21.93 -19.99
N ARG A 24 1.14 20.90 -19.24
CA ARG A 24 0.98 20.80 -17.78
C ARG A 24 2.27 20.26 -17.12
N PRO A 25 3.30 21.10 -16.98
CA PRO A 25 4.56 20.67 -16.38
C PRO A 25 4.37 20.33 -14.89
N GLY A 26 5.13 19.34 -14.40
CA GLY A 26 5.15 18.95 -12.99
C GLY A 26 4.19 17.82 -12.59
N LEU A 27 3.33 17.35 -13.50
CA LEU A 27 2.52 16.15 -13.27
C LEU A 27 3.42 14.91 -13.08
N ARG A 28 3.04 14.04 -12.14
CA ARG A 28 3.71 12.75 -11.94
C ARG A 28 3.15 11.72 -12.93
N ALA A 29 3.92 10.67 -13.20
CA ALA A 29 3.58 9.63 -14.17
C ALA A 29 2.14 9.07 -14.02
N ARG A 30 1.68 8.85 -12.78
CA ARG A 30 0.29 8.43 -12.50
C ARG A 30 -0.72 9.45 -12.99
N ASP A 31 -0.53 10.72 -12.64
CA ASP A 31 -1.48 11.78 -12.95
C ASP A 31 -1.51 12.04 -14.47
N GLN A 32 -0.35 11.94 -15.13
CA GLN A 32 -0.25 11.98 -16.60
C GLN A 32 -1.03 10.81 -17.23
N ALA A 33 -0.80 9.57 -16.78
CA ALA A 33 -1.52 8.40 -17.28
C ALA A 33 -3.05 8.55 -17.13
N ARG A 34 -3.51 9.01 -15.96
CA ARG A 34 -4.93 9.29 -15.68
C ARG A 34 -5.49 10.35 -16.63
N GLU A 35 -4.80 11.46 -16.82
CA GLU A 35 -5.25 12.53 -17.75
C GLU A 35 -5.27 12.09 -19.22
N LEU A 36 -4.39 11.15 -19.59
CA LEU A 36 -4.38 10.53 -20.92
C LEU A 36 -5.45 9.42 -21.06
N GLY A 37 -6.15 9.05 -19.99
CA GLY A 37 -7.13 7.97 -20.00
C GLY A 37 -6.51 6.59 -20.25
N VAL A 38 -5.28 6.37 -19.77
CA VAL A 38 -4.57 5.08 -19.88
C VAL A 38 -4.12 4.61 -18.49
N SER A 39 -3.82 3.32 -18.35
CA SER A 39 -3.23 2.78 -17.13
C SER A 39 -1.76 3.19 -16.96
N GLU A 40 -1.25 3.14 -15.73
CA GLU A 40 0.16 3.41 -15.46
C GLU A 40 1.07 2.35 -16.08
N ALA A 41 0.59 1.10 -16.19
CA ALA A 41 1.29 0.03 -16.91
C ALA A 41 1.44 0.35 -18.41
N GLU A 42 0.40 0.85 -19.08
CA GLU A 42 0.48 1.27 -20.49
C GLU A 42 1.45 2.44 -20.67
N TRP A 43 1.41 3.41 -19.74
CA TRP A 43 2.33 4.56 -19.73
C TRP A 43 3.80 4.11 -19.62
N VAL A 44 4.09 3.13 -18.75
CA VAL A 44 5.42 2.53 -18.62
C VAL A 44 5.80 1.70 -19.85
N ALA A 45 4.90 0.83 -20.33
CA ALA A 45 5.14 0.00 -21.51
C ALA A 45 5.45 0.85 -22.75
N ALA A 46 4.79 2.01 -22.87
CA ALA A 46 5.05 2.95 -23.95
C ALA A 46 6.37 3.72 -23.81
N GLY A 47 7.05 3.72 -22.67
CA GLY A 47 8.27 4.52 -22.50
C GLY A 47 7.98 6.02 -22.43
N CYS A 48 6.83 6.41 -21.88
CA CYS A 48 6.44 7.82 -21.74
C CYS A 48 7.37 8.59 -20.79
N GLY A 49 7.37 9.92 -20.89
CA GLY A 49 8.28 10.78 -20.13
C GLY A 49 9.77 10.50 -20.37
N GLY A 50 10.13 9.93 -21.52
CA GLY A 50 11.52 9.64 -21.91
C GLY A 50 12.15 8.45 -21.16
N LEU A 51 11.36 7.63 -20.47
CA LEU A 51 11.89 6.46 -19.75
C LEU A 51 12.28 5.33 -20.70
N LYS A 52 13.26 4.54 -20.28
CA LYS A 52 13.57 3.24 -20.87
C LYS A 52 12.85 2.16 -20.06
N ALA A 53 11.98 1.38 -20.73
CA ALA A 53 11.29 0.25 -20.13
C ALA A 53 11.78 -1.07 -20.73
N THR A 54 11.98 -2.08 -19.88
CA THR A 54 12.25 -3.46 -20.27
C THR A 54 11.22 -4.36 -19.61
N ALA A 55 10.44 -5.08 -20.41
CA ALA A 55 9.48 -6.04 -19.90
C ALA A 55 10.20 -7.20 -19.22
N LEU A 56 9.76 -7.55 -18.02
CA LEU A 56 10.26 -8.70 -17.29
C LEU A 56 9.26 -9.85 -17.41
N GLN A 57 9.74 -11.00 -17.85
CA GLN A 57 8.99 -12.23 -18.03
C GLN A 57 9.26 -13.21 -16.88
N GLY A 58 8.37 -14.19 -16.71
CA GLY A 58 8.36 -15.11 -15.59
C GLY A 58 7.16 -14.88 -14.68
N VAL A 59 6.96 -15.76 -13.69
CA VAL A 59 5.90 -15.53 -12.70
C VAL A 59 6.33 -14.42 -11.74
N PRO A 60 5.45 -13.48 -11.34
CA PRO A 60 5.83 -12.35 -10.49
C PRO A 60 6.59 -12.75 -9.21
N GLN A 61 6.23 -13.89 -8.63
CA GLN A 61 6.90 -14.50 -7.49
C GLN A 61 8.40 -14.78 -7.72
N GLU A 62 8.78 -15.26 -8.90
CA GLU A 62 10.18 -15.57 -9.23
C GLU A 62 11.03 -14.30 -9.31
N ILE A 63 10.50 -13.28 -9.97
CA ILE A 63 11.14 -11.96 -10.07
C ILE A 63 11.27 -11.36 -8.66
N PHE A 64 10.19 -11.40 -7.88
CA PHE A 64 10.16 -10.81 -6.54
C PHE A 64 11.18 -11.45 -5.59
N ARG A 65 11.38 -12.78 -5.65
CA ARG A 65 12.40 -13.45 -4.83
C ARG A 65 13.82 -12.99 -5.15
N GLN A 66 14.08 -12.46 -6.35
CA GLN A 66 15.40 -11.91 -6.68
C GLN A 66 15.63 -10.50 -6.09
N LEU A 67 14.62 -9.84 -5.52
CA LEU A 67 14.82 -8.51 -4.93
C LEU A 67 15.81 -8.51 -3.76
N GLY A 68 15.99 -9.64 -3.08
CA GLY A 68 17.00 -9.79 -2.02
C GLY A 68 18.45 -9.65 -2.50
N THR A 69 18.71 -9.76 -3.80
CA THR A 69 20.07 -9.60 -4.35
C THR A 69 20.47 -8.14 -4.57
N LEU A 70 19.50 -7.21 -4.55
CA LEU A 70 19.72 -5.79 -4.87
C LEU A 70 20.42 -5.02 -3.76
N GLY A 71 20.56 -5.59 -2.56
CA GLY A 71 21.06 -4.88 -1.39
C GLY A 71 20.05 -3.85 -0.89
N ARG A 72 20.54 -2.65 -0.54
CA ARG A 72 19.69 -1.56 -0.04
C ARG A 72 18.95 -0.87 -1.19
N VAL A 73 17.66 -0.66 -0.99
CA VAL A 73 16.74 -0.09 -1.98
C VAL A 73 15.67 0.74 -1.28
N MET A 74 14.86 1.47 -2.06
CA MET A 74 13.62 2.10 -1.61
C MET A 74 12.41 1.35 -2.17
N ALA A 75 11.59 0.80 -1.27
CA ALA A 75 10.33 0.15 -1.57
C ALA A 75 9.17 1.15 -1.50
N LEU A 76 8.35 1.22 -2.55
CA LEU A 76 7.20 2.10 -2.64
C LEU A 76 5.93 1.29 -2.88
N THR A 77 4.97 1.45 -1.96
CA THR A 77 3.60 0.96 -2.11
C THR A 77 2.64 2.11 -1.87
N ARG A 78 1.53 2.16 -2.59
CA ARG A 78 0.55 3.22 -2.44
C ARG A 78 -0.86 2.79 -2.80
N ASN A 79 -1.83 3.61 -2.42
CA ASN A 79 -3.17 3.68 -3.01
C ASN A 79 -3.41 5.07 -3.60
N GLU A 80 -4.67 5.48 -3.79
CA GLU A 80 -5.02 6.81 -4.30
C GLU A 80 -4.60 7.93 -3.35
N TRP A 81 -4.72 7.71 -2.04
CA TRP A 81 -4.67 8.78 -1.04
C TRP A 81 -3.42 8.75 -0.17
N CYS A 82 -2.66 7.66 -0.20
CA CYS A 82 -1.48 7.49 0.63
C CYS A 82 -0.34 6.82 -0.14
N VAL A 83 0.85 7.42 -0.07
CA VAL A 83 2.11 6.87 -0.59
C VAL A 83 3.02 6.51 0.58
N HIS A 84 3.53 5.28 0.57
CA HIS A 84 4.42 4.75 1.60
C HIS A 84 5.74 4.32 0.97
N GLU A 85 6.82 4.98 1.37
CA GLU A 85 8.18 4.73 0.90
C GLU A 85 9.05 4.27 2.07
N ARG A 86 9.76 3.16 1.91
CA ARG A 86 10.61 2.58 2.96
C ARG A 86 11.94 2.16 2.38
N HIS A 87 13.04 2.67 2.93
CA HIS A 87 14.38 2.22 2.56
C HIS A 87 14.82 1.04 3.42
N GLY A 88 15.42 0.02 2.81
CA GLY A 88 15.86 -1.18 3.51
C GLY A 88 16.39 -2.24 2.57
N VAL A 89 16.57 -3.46 3.09
CA VAL A 89 16.97 -4.65 2.32
C VAL A 89 15.81 -5.64 2.35
N TYR A 90 15.52 -6.28 1.20
CA TYR A 90 14.56 -7.39 1.15
C TYR A 90 15.19 -8.64 1.78
N GLN A 91 14.70 -9.01 2.97
CA GLN A 91 15.16 -10.16 3.76
C GLN A 91 13.99 -11.09 4.04
N ASP A 92 14.27 -12.37 4.23
CA ASP A 92 13.26 -13.39 4.59
C ASP A 92 12.01 -13.33 3.68
N ILE A 93 12.25 -13.47 2.36
CA ILE A 93 11.22 -13.38 1.33
C ILE A 93 10.54 -14.74 1.19
N HIS A 94 9.26 -14.83 1.56
CA HIS A 94 8.39 -15.99 1.34
C HIS A 94 7.40 -15.65 0.23
N ALA A 95 7.62 -16.20 -0.96
CA ALA A 95 6.84 -15.87 -2.15
C ALA A 95 6.56 -17.10 -3.03
N GLU A 96 6.48 -18.29 -2.45
CA GLU A 96 6.19 -19.54 -3.15
C GLU A 96 4.69 -19.68 -3.45
N ASN A 97 3.84 -19.06 -2.64
CA ASN A 97 2.39 -19.17 -2.68
C ASN A 97 1.72 -17.91 -3.26
N MET A 98 0.40 -17.98 -3.47
CA MET A 98 -0.40 -16.82 -3.91
C MET A 98 -0.49 -15.70 -2.87
N VAL A 99 -0.25 -16.04 -1.60
CA VAL A 99 -0.05 -15.10 -0.50
C VAL A 99 1.39 -15.26 -0.05
N GLY A 100 2.12 -14.15 -0.01
CA GLY A 100 3.51 -14.12 0.41
C GLY A 100 3.77 -13.03 1.45
N MET A 101 4.96 -13.03 2.01
CA MET A 101 5.41 -12.03 2.98
C MET A 101 6.92 -11.78 2.89
N VAL A 102 7.33 -10.59 3.30
CA VAL A 102 8.74 -10.25 3.56
C VAL A 102 8.81 -9.84 5.01
N LEU A 103 9.74 -10.43 5.76
CA LEU A 103 9.93 -10.18 7.19
C LEU A 103 11.33 -9.62 7.45
N GLY A 104 11.56 -8.40 6.97
CA GLY A 104 12.78 -7.64 7.30
C GLY A 104 12.59 -6.70 8.50
N PRO A 105 13.68 -6.24 9.12
CA PRO A 105 13.64 -5.18 10.13
C PRO A 105 13.22 -3.81 9.54
N ASP A 106 13.44 -3.62 8.23
CA ASP A 106 13.04 -2.42 7.49
C ASP A 106 11.89 -2.70 6.52
N ILE A 107 12.09 -3.64 5.58
CA ILE A 107 11.09 -3.99 4.57
C ILE A 107 10.18 -5.09 5.12
N ASP A 108 8.97 -4.71 5.53
CA ASP A 108 7.91 -5.62 5.97
C ASP A 108 6.71 -5.51 5.03
N LEU A 109 6.35 -6.64 4.41
CA LEU A 109 5.37 -6.70 3.32
C LEU A 109 4.40 -7.86 3.49
N ARG A 110 3.16 -7.67 3.06
CA ARG A 110 2.20 -8.74 2.77
C ARG A 110 1.81 -8.65 1.30
N MET A 111 1.98 -9.76 0.58
CA MET A 111 1.86 -9.83 -0.88
C MET A 111 0.69 -10.71 -1.29
N PHE A 112 -0.10 -10.25 -2.26
CA PHE A 112 -1.27 -10.95 -2.78
C PHE A 112 -1.14 -11.12 -4.30
N PHE A 113 -0.38 -12.14 -4.73
CA PHE A 113 0.04 -12.33 -6.12
C PHE A 113 -1.10 -12.58 -7.12
N ARG A 114 -2.32 -12.93 -6.65
CA ARG A 114 -3.47 -13.20 -7.53
C ARG A 114 -3.84 -12.03 -8.44
N ARG A 115 -3.47 -10.80 -8.05
CA ARG A 115 -3.76 -9.59 -8.82
C ARG A 115 -2.62 -9.15 -9.72
N TRP A 116 -1.41 -9.67 -9.54
CA TRP A 116 -0.22 -9.21 -10.23
C TRP A 116 -0.23 -9.72 -11.68
N LYS A 117 0.02 -8.82 -12.64
CA LYS A 117 -0.10 -9.12 -14.07
C LYS A 117 1.19 -8.86 -14.84
N SER A 118 1.91 -7.79 -14.54
CA SER A 118 3.14 -7.44 -15.27
C SER A 118 4.21 -6.84 -14.37
N ALA A 119 5.46 -6.96 -14.81
CA ALA A 119 6.65 -6.41 -14.16
C ALA A 119 7.56 -5.76 -15.20
N TRP A 120 8.12 -4.61 -14.85
CA TRP A 120 8.95 -3.80 -15.74
C TRP A 120 10.19 -3.29 -15.03
N ALA A 121 11.33 -3.41 -15.67
CA ALA A 121 12.53 -2.67 -15.33
C ALA A 121 12.47 -1.30 -16.01
N VAL A 122 12.60 -0.23 -15.22
CA VAL A 122 12.46 1.15 -15.68
C VAL A 122 13.70 1.96 -15.33
N GLU A 123 14.27 2.65 -16.31
CA GLU A 123 15.33 3.65 -16.12
C GLU A 123 14.81 5.01 -16.57
N ARG A 124 14.88 6.01 -15.68
CA ARG A 124 14.44 7.39 -15.94
C ARG A 124 15.25 8.36 -15.09
N ASP A 125 15.75 9.43 -15.70
CA ASP A 125 16.50 10.50 -15.00
C ASP A 125 17.65 9.96 -14.12
N GLY A 126 18.37 8.95 -14.63
CA GLY A 126 19.47 8.27 -13.93
C GLY A 126 19.04 7.33 -12.79
N ARG A 127 17.74 7.18 -12.53
CA ARG A 127 17.19 6.27 -11.52
C ARG A 127 16.70 4.98 -12.16
N ARG A 128 17.04 3.86 -11.54
CA ARG A 128 16.58 2.52 -11.93
C ARG A 128 15.54 2.01 -10.96
N SER A 129 14.55 1.29 -11.49
CA SER A 129 13.50 0.69 -10.69
C SER A 129 12.97 -0.60 -11.30
N LEU A 130 12.34 -1.42 -10.45
CA LEU A 130 11.48 -2.54 -10.82
C LEU A 130 10.05 -2.17 -10.41
N GLN A 131 9.11 -2.25 -11.34
CA GLN A 131 7.73 -1.81 -11.13
C GLN A 131 6.76 -2.94 -11.48
N PHE A 132 5.86 -3.26 -10.55
CA PHE A 132 4.88 -4.33 -10.66
C PHE A 132 3.48 -3.74 -10.75
N PHE A 133 2.65 -4.30 -11.64
CA PHE A 133 1.31 -3.80 -11.93
C PHE A 133 0.27 -4.93 -11.85
N ASP A 134 -0.96 -4.57 -11.50
CA ASP A 134 -2.08 -5.50 -11.44
C ASP A 134 -2.78 -5.66 -12.80
N GLY A 135 -3.88 -6.43 -12.80
CA GLY A 135 -4.70 -6.68 -13.98
C GLY A 135 -5.41 -5.44 -14.53
N GLU A 136 -5.56 -4.37 -13.75
CA GLU A 136 -6.08 -3.07 -14.20
C GLU A 136 -4.94 -2.13 -14.67
N GLY A 137 -3.70 -2.62 -14.70
CA GLY A 137 -2.53 -1.81 -15.02
C GLY A 137 -2.21 -0.76 -13.96
N VAL A 138 -2.72 -0.92 -12.73
CA VAL A 138 -2.43 -0.05 -11.59
C VAL A 138 -1.15 -0.53 -10.89
N ALA A 139 -0.31 0.42 -10.46
CA ALA A 139 0.93 0.09 -9.76
C ALA A 139 0.63 -0.62 -8.42
N VAL A 140 1.17 -1.83 -8.27
CA VAL A 140 1.12 -2.62 -7.03
C VAL A 140 2.28 -2.26 -6.13
N HIS A 141 3.50 -2.27 -6.68
CA HIS A 141 4.72 -2.08 -5.92
C HIS A 141 5.85 -1.58 -6.82
N LYS A 142 6.73 -0.72 -6.30
CA LYS A 142 7.93 -0.27 -7.00
C LYS A 142 9.15 -0.39 -6.10
N VAL A 143 10.28 -0.77 -6.68
CA VAL A 143 11.56 -0.90 -6.00
C VAL A 143 12.56 -0.02 -6.72
N TYR A 144 13.02 1.04 -6.09
CA TYR A 144 14.05 1.93 -6.62
C TYR A 144 15.40 1.52 -6.05
N THR A 145 16.38 1.35 -6.93
CA THR A 145 17.73 0.96 -6.53
C THR A 145 18.49 2.14 -5.95
N ASP A 146 19.33 1.87 -4.95
CA ASP A 146 20.40 2.80 -4.56
C ASP A 146 21.61 2.61 -5.52
N GLU A 147 22.64 3.46 -5.37
CA GLU A 147 23.83 3.47 -6.25
C GLU A 147 24.56 2.11 -6.27
N ASP A 148 24.64 1.44 -5.12
CA ASP A 148 25.37 0.17 -4.96
C ASP A 148 24.66 -1.03 -5.59
N SER A 149 23.39 -0.91 -5.99
CA SER A 149 22.61 -2.02 -6.55
C SER A 149 22.85 -2.25 -8.04
N ALA A 150 23.63 -1.41 -8.73
CA ALA A 150 23.67 -1.36 -10.19
C ALA A 150 23.97 -2.72 -10.85
N ALA A 151 25.01 -3.43 -10.40
CA ALA A 151 25.40 -4.73 -10.96
C ALA A 151 24.35 -5.82 -10.70
N ALA A 152 23.77 -5.85 -9.51
CA ALA A 152 22.71 -6.80 -9.15
C ALA A 152 21.42 -6.53 -9.94
N TYR A 153 21.08 -5.26 -10.15
CA TYR A 153 19.98 -4.84 -10.99
C TYR A 153 20.18 -5.31 -12.44
N ASP A 154 21.34 -5.03 -13.03
CA ASP A 154 21.63 -5.41 -14.41
C ASP A 154 21.56 -6.94 -14.60
N ALA A 155 22.07 -7.71 -13.63
CA ALA A 155 21.97 -9.16 -13.64
C ALA A 155 20.52 -9.67 -13.54
N LEU A 156 19.70 -9.06 -12.67
CA LEU A 156 18.27 -9.38 -12.54
C LEU A 156 17.51 -9.07 -13.82
N VAL A 157 17.72 -7.88 -14.40
CA VAL A 157 17.09 -7.48 -15.66
C VAL A 157 17.51 -8.42 -16.79
N ALA A 158 18.81 -8.71 -16.94
CA ALA A 158 19.29 -9.63 -17.97
C ALA A 158 18.66 -11.03 -17.85
N ARG A 159 18.41 -11.50 -16.63
CA ARG A 159 17.79 -12.81 -16.38
C ARG A 159 16.32 -12.89 -16.79
N PHE A 160 15.55 -11.82 -16.58
CA PHE A 160 14.10 -11.84 -16.80
C PHE A 160 13.64 -11.03 -18.01
N ALA A 161 14.53 -10.28 -18.67
CA ALA A 161 14.17 -9.49 -19.83
C ALA A 161 13.57 -10.38 -20.93
N GLY A 162 12.49 -9.90 -21.55
CA GLY A 162 11.89 -10.57 -22.69
C GLY A 162 11.14 -9.62 -23.60
N ALA A 163 10.56 -10.18 -24.67
CA ALA A 163 9.77 -9.40 -25.62
C ALA A 163 8.57 -8.74 -24.90
N PRO A 164 8.35 -7.43 -25.08
CA PRO A 164 7.25 -6.74 -24.45
C PRO A 164 5.92 -7.16 -25.08
N GLN A 165 4.88 -7.20 -24.25
CA GLN A 165 3.49 -7.28 -24.67
C GLN A 165 2.78 -6.03 -24.20
N TRP A 166 1.85 -5.51 -25.00
CA TRP A 166 1.09 -4.34 -24.59
C TRP A 166 0.19 -4.71 -23.41
N PRO A 167 0.17 -3.91 -22.33
CA PRO A 167 -0.75 -4.16 -21.24
C PRO A 167 -2.20 -4.06 -21.74
N GLU A 168 -3.03 -5.01 -21.33
CA GLU A 168 -4.48 -4.99 -21.59
C GLU A 168 -5.19 -4.93 -20.23
N PRO A 169 -5.39 -3.71 -19.68
CA PRO A 169 -6.10 -3.52 -18.42
C PRO A 169 -7.54 -4.05 -18.47
N GLU A 170 -7.91 -4.83 -17.47
CA GLU A 170 -9.27 -5.35 -17.29
C GLU A 170 -9.84 -4.87 -15.95
N PRO A 171 -10.91 -4.07 -15.94
CA PRO A 171 -11.55 -3.62 -14.72
C PRO A 171 -11.96 -4.77 -13.81
N TYR A 172 -11.66 -4.67 -12.51
CA TYR A 172 -12.16 -5.63 -11.54
C TYR A 172 -13.63 -5.38 -11.25
N ALA A 173 -14.40 -6.47 -11.18
CA ALA A 173 -15.77 -6.40 -10.71
C ALA A 173 -15.81 -5.77 -9.29
N PRO A 174 -16.67 -4.77 -9.05
CA PRO A 174 -16.88 -4.22 -7.71
C PRO A 174 -17.20 -5.35 -6.72
N ALA A 175 -16.69 -5.23 -5.50
CA ALA A 175 -17.05 -6.18 -4.45
C ALA A 175 -18.54 -6.01 -4.10
N ALA A 176 -19.33 -7.08 -4.24
CA ALA A 176 -20.73 -7.11 -3.86
C ALA A 176 -20.89 -7.33 -2.34
N ASN A 177 -20.27 -6.45 -1.56
CA ASN A 177 -20.36 -6.47 -0.10
C ASN A 177 -21.55 -5.61 0.34
N ALA A 178 -22.32 -6.08 1.31
CA ALA A 178 -23.40 -5.29 1.89
C ALA A 178 -22.86 -4.17 2.79
N ASP A 179 -23.58 -3.04 2.81
CA ASP A 179 -23.25 -1.88 3.65
C ASP A 179 -23.89 -1.92 5.04
N SER A 180 -24.54 -3.04 5.39
CA SER A 180 -25.06 -3.32 6.72
C SER A 180 -24.87 -4.80 7.07
N VAL A 181 -24.79 -5.06 8.38
CA VAL A 181 -24.73 -6.42 8.93
C VAL A 181 -26.15 -6.85 9.30
N ALA A 182 -26.63 -7.96 8.72
CA ALA A 182 -27.98 -8.44 8.98
C ALA A 182 -28.16 -9.02 10.39
N ASP A 183 -27.12 -9.68 10.92
CA ASP A 183 -27.10 -10.27 12.26
C ASP A 183 -25.96 -9.64 13.08
N GLU A 184 -26.23 -8.44 13.61
CA GLU A 184 -25.26 -7.67 14.40
C GLU A 184 -24.85 -8.40 15.68
N ALA A 185 -25.75 -9.19 16.26
CA ALA A 185 -25.48 -9.95 17.47
C ALA A 185 -24.45 -11.07 17.21
N GLN A 186 -24.64 -11.86 16.15
CA GLN A 186 -23.67 -12.89 15.77
C GLN A 186 -22.36 -12.27 15.27
N TRP A 187 -22.42 -11.15 14.53
CA TRP A 187 -21.24 -10.41 14.11
C TRP A 187 -20.36 -10.01 15.29
N ARG A 188 -20.98 -9.40 16.31
CA ARG A 188 -20.27 -9.00 17.53
C ARG A 188 -19.75 -10.22 18.29
N ALA A 189 -20.53 -11.29 18.41
CA ALA A 189 -20.08 -12.52 19.06
C ALA A 189 -18.84 -13.11 18.37
N ASP A 190 -18.83 -13.17 17.05
CA ASP A 190 -17.69 -13.67 16.26
C ASP A 190 -16.48 -12.74 16.33
N TRP A 191 -16.69 -11.41 16.37
CA TRP A 191 -15.62 -10.43 16.59
C TRP A 191 -14.95 -10.66 17.94
N LEU A 192 -15.74 -10.83 19.00
CA LEU A 192 -15.24 -11.06 20.35
C LEU A 192 -14.52 -12.42 20.50
N ALA A 193 -14.87 -13.38 19.65
CA ALA A 193 -14.22 -14.69 19.61
C ALA A 193 -12.90 -14.71 18.82
N MET A 194 -12.52 -13.61 18.17
CA MET A 194 -11.28 -13.55 17.40
C MET A 194 -10.06 -13.79 18.29
N GLN A 195 -9.13 -14.58 17.77
CA GLN A 195 -7.87 -14.94 18.44
C GLN A 195 -6.65 -14.34 17.75
N ASP A 196 -6.79 -13.92 16.50
CA ASP A 196 -5.75 -13.28 15.72
C ASP A 196 -6.33 -12.14 14.86
N ILE A 197 -5.58 -11.05 14.70
CA ILE A 197 -6.06 -9.89 13.94
C ILE A 197 -6.33 -10.18 12.45
N HIS A 198 -5.66 -11.19 11.89
CA HIS A 198 -5.83 -11.63 10.51
C HIS A 198 -7.15 -12.40 10.30
N GLU A 199 -7.86 -12.79 11.36
CA GLU A 199 -9.21 -13.40 11.28
C GLU A 199 -10.29 -12.38 10.89
N PHE A 200 -10.01 -11.08 11.01
CA PHE A 200 -10.98 -10.03 10.68
C PHE A 200 -11.41 -10.06 9.21
N PHE A 201 -10.49 -10.34 8.28
CA PHE A 201 -10.82 -10.39 6.85
C PHE A 201 -11.67 -11.62 6.49
N PRO A 202 -11.33 -12.85 6.93
CA PRO A 202 -12.26 -13.98 6.88
C PRO A 202 -13.63 -13.71 7.51
N LEU A 203 -13.68 -12.98 8.63
CA LEU A 203 -14.93 -12.62 9.28
C LEU A 203 -15.81 -11.71 8.41
N LEU A 204 -15.24 -10.65 7.82
CA LEU A 204 -15.96 -9.81 6.83
C LEU A 204 -16.51 -10.64 5.67
N ARG A 205 -15.75 -11.60 5.17
CA ARG A 205 -16.18 -12.50 4.09
C ARG A 205 -17.30 -13.45 4.50
N LYS A 206 -17.28 -13.96 5.74
CA LYS A 206 -18.34 -14.81 6.30
C LYS A 206 -19.68 -14.08 6.25
N PHE A 207 -19.69 -12.81 6.65
CA PHE A 207 -20.90 -11.98 6.66
C PHE A 207 -21.20 -11.29 5.32
N LYS A 208 -20.24 -11.30 4.38
CA LYS A 208 -20.32 -10.63 3.06
C LYS A 208 -20.59 -9.12 3.19
N VAL A 209 -19.96 -8.49 4.18
CA VAL A 209 -20.16 -7.07 4.49
C VAL A 209 -18.91 -6.26 4.20
N SER A 210 -19.10 -4.97 3.95
CA SER A 210 -18.00 -4.03 3.82
C SER A 210 -17.31 -3.85 5.17
N ARG A 211 -16.06 -3.38 5.16
CA ARG A 211 -15.32 -3.14 6.39
C ARG A 211 -16.03 -2.11 7.27
N LEU A 212 -16.50 -1.02 6.67
CA LEU A 212 -17.24 0.05 7.35
C LEU A 212 -18.59 -0.44 7.92
N ALA A 213 -19.30 -1.32 7.20
CA ALA A 213 -20.51 -1.96 7.73
C ALA A 213 -20.20 -2.78 8.98
N GLY A 214 -19.13 -3.59 8.92
CA GLY A 214 -18.67 -4.36 10.06
C GLY A 214 -18.23 -3.50 11.25
N LEU A 215 -17.56 -2.36 11.02
CA LEU A 215 -17.20 -1.42 12.09
C LEU A 215 -18.44 -0.80 12.73
N THR A 216 -19.39 -0.34 11.92
CA THR A 216 -20.65 0.26 12.40
C THR A 216 -21.43 -0.71 13.29
N ALA A 217 -21.48 -1.99 12.91
CA ALA A 217 -22.21 -3.03 13.64
C ALA A 217 -21.46 -3.61 14.86
N ALA A 218 -20.17 -3.28 15.07
CA ALA A 218 -19.37 -3.89 16.13
C ALA A 218 -19.80 -3.43 17.54
N GLY A 219 -20.34 -2.22 17.65
CA GLY A 219 -20.64 -1.56 18.93
C GLY A 219 -19.53 -0.62 19.41
N PRO A 220 -19.87 0.43 20.19
CA PRO A 220 -18.98 1.55 20.47
C PRO A 220 -17.79 1.20 21.37
N ASP A 221 -17.81 0.10 22.10
CA ASP A 221 -16.66 -0.40 22.86
C ASP A 221 -15.63 -1.14 21.99
N LEU A 222 -15.98 -1.49 20.75
CA LEU A 222 -15.12 -2.21 19.79
C LEU A 222 -14.72 -1.36 18.59
N ALA A 223 -15.58 -0.45 18.14
CA ALA A 223 -15.28 0.45 17.04
C ALA A 223 -16.00 1.79 17.23
N GLN A 224 -15.27 2.90 17.09
CA GLN A 224 -15.83 4.26 17.22
C GLN A 224 -15.38 5.13 16.05
N PRO A 225 -16.29 5.87 15.42
CA PRO A 225 -15.89 6.93 14.51
C PRO A 225 -15.21 8.05 15.30
N VAL A 226 -14.14 8.58 14.74
CA VAL A 226 -13.39 9.72 15.30
C VAL A 226 -13.19 10.78 14.22
N PRO A 227 -12.89 12.04 14.57
CA PRO A 227 -12.63 13.08 13.58
C PRO A 227 -11.48 12.68 12.65
N ALA A 228 -11.57 13.00 11.35
CA ALA A 228 -10.53 12.69 10.37
C ALA A 228 -9.14 13.26 10.76
N GLN A 229 -9.13 14.41 11.44
CA GLN A 229 -7.92 15.08 11.93
C GLN A 229 -7.20 14.29 13.03
N SER A 230 -7.81 13.23 13.57
CA SER A 230 -7.19 12.38 14.60
C SER A 230 -5.87 11.78 14.14
N VAL A 231 -5.70 11.47 12.85
CA VAL A 231 -4.40 10.96 12.34
C VAL A 231 -3.26 11.96 12.53
N VAL A 232 -3.52 13.25 12.32
CA VAL A 232 -2.51 14.31 12.51
C VAL A 232 -2.11 14.36 13.98
N ARG A 233 -3.10 14.35 14.89
CA ARG A 233 -2.85 14.33 16.33
C ARG A 233 -2.03 13.12 16.77
N ILE A 234 -2.32 11.93 16.23
CA ILE A 234 -1.59 10.70 16.53
C ILE A 234 -0.14 10.80 16.04
N LEU A 235 0.10 11.23 14.80
CA LEU A 235 1.44 11.34 14.23
C LEU A 235 2.28 12.39 14.96
N GLU A 236 1.71 13.57 15.27
CA GLU A 236 2.38 14.61 16.04
C GLU A 236 2.73 14.15 17.46
N SER A 237 1.79 13.48 18.13
CA SER A 237 2.04 12.93 19.48
C SER A 237 3.11 11.83 19.45
N ALA A 238 3.10 10.97 18.44
CA ALA A 238 4.13 9.95 18.27
C ALA A 238 5.51 10.56 18.00
N ALA A 239 5.59 11.59 17.16
CA ALA A 239 6.84 12.29 16.88
C ALA A 239 7.40 13.02 18.11
N GLN A 240 6.53 13.69 18.88
CA GLN A 240 6.94 14.42 20.10
C GLN A 240 7.43 13.48 21.21
N SER A 241 6.79 12.33 21.38
CA SER A 241 7.13 11.36 22.43
C SER A 241 8.21 10.35 22.03
N GLY A 242 8.51 10.24 20.73
CA GLY A 242 9.32 9.16 20.19
C GLY A 242 8.63 7.79 20.24
N LEU A 243 7.31 7.76 20.42
CA LEU A 243 6.51 6.54 20.44
C LEU A 243 6.64 5.80 19.10
N SER A 244 7.04 4.53 19.18
CA SER A 244 7.12 3.68 18.01
C SER A 244 5.73 3.21 17.56
N ILE A 245 5.46 3.37 16.27
CA ILE A 245 4.18 3.01 15.64
C ILE A 245 4.41 2.00 14.53
N MET A 246 3.32 1.38 14.08
CA MET A 246 3.26 0.71 12.80
C MET A 246 2.30 1.45 11.87
N CYS A 247 2.71 1.67 10.62
CA CYS A 247 1.87 2.28 9.59
C CYS A 247 1.69 1.28 8.43
N PHE A 248 0.45 0.94 8.12
CA PHE A 248 0.08 0.00 7.06
C PHE A 248 -0.57 0.78 5.92
N VAL A 249 0.03 0.69 4.73
CA VAL A 249 -0.53 1.26 3.50
C VAL A 249 -0.50 0.18 2.43
N GLY A 250 -1.61 0.01 1.72
CA GLY A 250 -1.73 -1.05 0.74
C GLY A 250 -2.70 -0.76 -0.38
N ASN A 251 -2.70 -1.68 -1.33
CA ASN A 251 -3.60 -1.76 -2.47
C ASN A 251 -4.04 -3.22 -2.67
N ARG A 252 -4.65 -3.54 -3.81
CA ARG A 252 -5.20 -4.88 -4.10
C ARG A 252 -4.15 -5.99 -4.12
N GLY A 253 -2.87 -5.67 -4.34
CA GLY A 253 -1.79 -6.63 -4.50
C GLY A 253 -0.71 -6.62 -3.41
N MET A 254 -0.68 -5.59 -2.55
CA MET A 254 0.41 -5.39 -1.57
C MET A 254 -0.08 -4.61 -0.36
N VAL A 255 0.43 -4.94 0.82
CA VAL A 255 0.46 -4.06 2.01
C VAL A 255 1.91 -3.89 2.43
N GLN A 256 2.33 -2.65 2.59
CA GLN A 256 3.65 -2.27 3.10
C GLN A 256 3.53 -1.67 4.48
N ILE A 257 4.47 -2.05 5.34
CA ILE A 257 4.42 -1.78 6.77
C ILE A 257 5.70 -1.06 7.18
N HIS A 258 5.56 0.13 7.75
CA HIS A 258 6.60 0.76 8.55
C HIS A 258 6.43 0.33 10.00
N THR A 259 7.53 0.03 10.69
CA THR A 259 7.58 -0.12 12.15
C THR A 259 8.71 0.75 12.68
N GLY A 260 8.42 1.64 13.61
CA GLY A 260 9.41 2.54 14.18
C GLY A 260 8.80 3.89 14.61
N PRO A 261 9.61 4.75 15.25
CA PRO A 261 9.22 6.13 15.49
C PRO A 261 9.09 6.90 14.16
N VAL A 262 8.31 7.98 14.19
CA VAL A 262 8.27 9.01 13.15
C VAL A 262 8.83 10.30 13.72
N ARG A 263 9.47 11.17 12.91
CA ARG A 263 10.09 12.40 13.44
C ARG A 263 9.78 13.65 12.64
N GLN A 264 10.12 13.66 11.36
CA GLN A 264 10.07 14.85 10.51
C GLN A 264 8.69 15.00 9.88
N LEU A 265 7.79 15.71 10.57
CA LEU A 265 6.43 15.94 10.09
C LEU A 265 6.33 17.25 9.30
N ARG A 266 5.61 17.23 8.18
CA ARG A 266 5.39 18.43 7.37
C ARG A 266 4.03 18.41 6.68
N ARG A 267 3.28 19.52 6.77
CA ARG A 267 2.08 19.75 5.92
C ARG A 267 2.45 20.54 4.67
N THR A 268 1.92 20.10 3.52
CA THR A 268 2.05 20.77 2.22
C THR A 268 0.69 20.71 1.50
N GLY A 269 -0.12 21.76 1.63
CA GLY A 269 -1.50 21.74 1.15
C GLY A 269 -2.33 20.66 1.85
N ALA A 270 -3.02 19.81 1.07
CA ALA A 270 -3.81 18.68 1.55
C ALA A 270 -2.96 17.54 2.15
N TRP A 271 -1.68 17.47 1.78
CA TRP A 271 -0.78 16.38 2.16
C TRP A 271 -0.15 16.60 3.53
N PHE A 272 -0.29 15.60 4.41
CA PHE A 272 0.46 15.49 5.65
C PHE A 272 1.56 14.43 5.48
N ASN A 273 2.79 14.80 5.79
CA ASN A 273 3.96 14.03 5.42
C ASN A 273 4.79 13.61 6.63
N VAL A 274 5.32 12.40 6.58
CA VAL A 274 6.51 11.98 7.33
C VAL A 274 7.67 12.00 6.34
N LEU A 275 8.78 12.66 6.67
CA LEU A 275 9.96 12.84 5.81
C LEU A 275 11.23 12.36 6.52
N ASP A 276 11.19 11.15 7.06
CA ASP A 276 12.31 10.56 7.79
C ASP A 276 13.33 9.93 6.82
N ALA A 277 14.58 9.82 7.27
CA ALA A 277 15.70 9.35 6.43
C ALA A 277 15.49 7.97 5.78
N THR A 278 14.63 7.13 6.35
CA THR A 278 14.37 5.78 5.84
C THR A 278 12.89 5.45 5.68
N PHE A 279 11.99 6.40 5.99
CA PHE A 279 10.54 6.23 5.86
C PHE A 279 9.92 7.56 5.45
N ASN A 280 9.26 7.58 4.29
CA ASN A 280 8.43 8.69 3.87
C ASN A 280 6.98 8.23 3.75
N LEU A 281 6.08 9.05 4.26
CA LEU A 281 4.64 8.88 4.14
C LEU A 281 4.08 10.16 3.55
N HIS A 282 3.25 10.04 2.51
CA HIS A 282 2.50 11.16 1.96
C HIS A 282 1.02 10.80 2.05
N LEU A 283 0.31 11.41 2.99
CA LEU A 283 -1.10 11.15 3.25
C LEU A 283 -1.95 12.37 2.86
N ASP A 284 -2.84 12.21 1.89
CA ASP A 284 -3.86 13.20 1.58
C ASP A 284 -4.94 13.17 2.67
N THR A 285 -4.88 14.17 3.56
CA THR A 285 -5.79 14.24 4.70
C THR A 285 -7.17 14.80 4.35
N GLU A 286 -7.32 15.48 3.21
CA GLU A 286 -8.60 16.01 2.76
C GLU A 286 -9.47 14.93 2.12
N ALA A 287 -8.84 13.84 1.67
CA ALA A 287 -9.54 12.67 1.12
C ALA A 287 -10.10 11.70 2.19
N ILE A 288 -9.83 11.93 3.48
CA ILE A 288 -10.32 11.08 4.57
C ILE A 288 -11.79 11.40 4.84
N ALA A 289 -12.69 10.51 4.40
CA ALA A 289 -14.12 10.63 4.63
C ALA A 289 -14.55 10.06 5.99
N ALA A 290 -13.86 9.03 6.47
CA ALA A 290 -14.10 8.46 7.80
C ALA A 290 -12.80 8.00 8.46
N ALA A 291 -12.70 8.21 9.77
CA ALA A 291 -11.65 7.66 10.60
C ALA A 291 -12.27 6.89 11.76
N TRP A 292 -11.70 5.75 12.10
CA TRP A 292 -12.24 4.85 13.11
C TRP A 292 -11.14 4.39 14.06
N VAL A 293 -11.42 4.46 15.36
CA VAL A 293 -10.70 3.65 16.34
C VAL A 293 -11.32 2.27 16.34
N VAL A 294 -10.51 1.23 16.22
CA VAL A 294 -10.97 -0.16 16.15
C VAL A 294 -10.15 -1.03 17.09
N HIS A 295 -10.85 -1.80 17.91
CA HIS A 295 -10.31 -2.60 19.00
C HIS A 295 -10.66 -4.08 18.80
N ARG A 296 -9.63 -4.93 18.72
CA ARG A 296 -9.80 -6.35 18.37
C ARG A 296 -9.13 -7.24 19.41
N PRO A 297 -9.81 -8.30 19.88
CA PRO A 297 -9.19 -9.27 20.77
C PRO A 297 -8.19 -10.13 19.99
N THR A 298 -7.13 -10.54 20.68
CA THR A 298 -6.21 -11.59 20.23
C THR A 298 -5.76 -12.42 21.42
N VAL A 299 -5.12 -13.55 21.17
CA VAL A 299 -4.48 -14.37 22.23
C VAL A 299 -3.42 -13.60 23.02
N ASP A 300 -2.76 -12.62 22.41
CA ASP A 300 -1.73 -11.79 23.03
C ASP A 300 -2.32 -10.58 23.78
N GLY A 301 -3.65 -10.43 23.80
CA GLY A 301 -4.37 -9.29 24.32
C GLY A 301 -4.94 -8.39 23.23
N TRP A 302 -5.63 -7.33 23.64
CA TRP A 302 -6.34 -6.47 22.71
C TRP A 302 -5.42 -5.54 21.92
N ILE A 303 -5.74 -5.39 20.63
CA ILE A 303 -5.05 -4.53 19.69
C ILE A 303 -5.97 -3.39 19.28
N THR A 304 -5.55 -2.16 19.57
CA THR A 304 -6.22 -0.92 19.17
C THR A 304 -5.56 -0.34 17.93
N SER A 305 -6.35 0.13 16.97
CA SER A 305 -5.88 0.72 15.72
C SER A 305 -6.66 1.97 15.38
N LEU A 306 -6.00 2.88 14.64
CA LEU A 306 -6.68 3.96 13.92
C LEU A 306 -6.73 3.58 12.44
N GLU A 307 -7.92 3.58 11.84
CA GLU A 307 -8.14 3.21 10.44
C GLU A 307 -8.76 4.38 9.68
N LEU A 308 -8.26 4.65 8.48
CA LEU A 308 -8.68 5.79 7.65
C LEU A 308 -9.34 5.29 6.37
N TYR A 309 -10.45 5.89 5.99
CA TYR A 309 -11.26 5.49 4.85
C TYR A 309 -11.54 6.67 3.91
N SER A 310 -11.52 6.38 2.62
CA SER A 310 -11.89 7.33 1.58
C SER A 310 -13.41 7.45 1.44
N GLY A 311 -13.87 8.39 0.62
CA GLY A 311 -15.29 8.53 0.27
C GLY A 311 -15.88 7.31 -0.46
N SER A 312 -15.05 6.43 -1.05
CA SER A 312 -15.48 5.15 -1.63
C SER A 312 -15.53 4.01 -0.59
N GLY A 313 -15.20 4.27 0.67
CA GLY A 313 -15.11 3.26 1.72
C GLY A 313 -13.87 2.38 1.63
N GLU A 314 -12.91 2.72 0.76
CA GLU A 314 -11.64 2.02 0.65
C GLU A 314 -10.68 2.47 1.77
N LEU A 315 -9.88 1.52 2.25
CA LEU A 315 -8.93 1.77 3.32
C LEU A 315 -7.73 2.56 2.79
N ILE A 316 -7.50 3.75 3.35
CA ILE A 316 -6.38 4.63 3.03
C ILE A 316 -5.11 4.18 3.75
N ALA A 317 -5.18 4.03 5.07
CA ALA A 317 -4.07 3.61 5.92
C ALA A 317 -4.58 3.10 7.27
N GLN A 318 -3.75 2.31 7.95
CA GLN A 318 -3.98 1.91 9.34
C GLN A 318 -2.74 2.21 10.19
N PHE A 319 -2.98 2.57 11.44
CA PHE A 319 -1.94 2.83 12.41
C PHE A 319 -2.14 1.97 13.66
N PHE A 320 -1.03 1.46 14.19
CA PHE A 320 -0.96 0.66 15.41
C PHE A 320 0.24 1.12 16.24
N GLY A 321 0.29 0.77 17.53
CA GLY A 321 1.54 0.81 18.28
C GLY A 321 2.45 -0.33 17.85
N GLU A 322 3.77 -0.13 17.84
CA GLU A 322 4.72 -1.21 17.57
C GLU A 322 4.42 -2.43 18.44
N ARG A 323 4.38 -3.62 17.82
CA ARG A 323 4.36 -4.89 18.53
C ARG A 323 5.13 -5.94 17.77
N ARG A 324 5.57 -6.96 18.49
CA ARG A 324 6.07 -8.22 17.93
C ARG A 324 5.05 -9.33 18.23
N PRO A 325 4.98 -10.40 17.43
CA PRO A 325 4.19 -11.58 17.76
C PRO A 325 4.49 -12.08 19.18
N GLY A 326 3.46 -12.45 19.96
CA GLY A 326 3.61 -12.89 21.35
C GLY A 326 3.77 -11.74 22.36
N ARG A 327 3.66 -10.47 21.93
CA ARG A 327 3.76 -9.29 22.81
C ARG A 327 2.49 -8.45 22.75
N ARG A 328 2.08 -7.96 23.93
CA ARG A 328 1.03 -6.95 24.07
C ARG A 328 1.42 -5.67 23.34
N GLN A 329 0.41 -4.97 22.83
CA GLN A 329 0.58 -3.64 22.26
C GLN A 329 1.09 -2.64 23.31
N LEU A 330 1.88 -1.65 22.88
CA LEU A 330 2.39 -0.59 23.74
C LEU A 330 1.25 0.15 24.47
N THR A 331 1.32 0.20 25.80
CA THR A 331 0.33 0.93 26.62
C THR A 331 0.25 2.40 26.25
N GLN A 332 1.38 3.05 25.93
CA GLN A 332 1.41 4.45 25.50
C GLN A 332 0.60 4.68 24.21
N TRP A 333 0.68 3.75 23.25
CA TRP A 333 -0.15 3.80 22.05
C TRP A 333 -1.63 3.67 22.39
N ARG A 334 -1.98 2.67 23.21
CA ARG A 334 -3.37 2.45 23.64
C ARG A 334 -3.95 3.71 24.28
N THR A 335 -3.27 4.28 25.27
CA THR A 335 -3.70 5.51 25.95
C THR A 335 -3.85 6.68 24.98
N LEU A 336 -2.92 6.84 24.04
CA LEU A 336 -2.99 7.90 23.03
C LEU A 336 -4.23 7.74 22.14
N VAL A 337 -4.52 6.54 21.65
CA VAL A 337 -5.68 6.29 20.77
C VAL A 337 -7.00 6.33 21.56
N GLU A 338 -7.05 5.78 22.78
CA GLU A 338 -8.22 5.86 23.66
C GLU A 338 -8.60 7.30 24.01
N SER A 339 -7.62 8.23 24.03
CA SER A 339 -7.90 9.66 24.22
C SER A 339 -8.70 10.32 23.09
N LEU A 340 -8.96 9.59 22.00
CA LEU A 340 -9.83 9.98 20.90
C LEU A 340 -11.27 9.46 21.06
N CYS A 341 -11.48 8.48 21.94
CA CYS A 341 -12.76 7.79 22.12
C CYS A 341 -13.65 8.54 23.10
N SER A 342 -14.97 8.52 22.85
CA SER A 342 -15.98 9.04 23.78
C SER A 342 -16.54 7.96 24.69
N VAL A 343 -16.46 6.69 24.27
CA VAL A 343 -16.87 5.52 25.03
C VAL A 343 -15.62 4.70 25.40
N PRO A 344 -15.52 4.15 26.63
CA PRO A 344 -14.43 3.24 26.97
C PRO A 344 -14.38 2.01 26.04
N LEU A 345 -13.19 1.62 25.61
CA LEU A 345 -12.99 0.41 24.82
C LEU A 345 -13.07 -0.84 25.70
N ALA A 346 -13.43 -1.98 25.11
CA ALA A 346 -13.46 -3.26 25.80
C ALA A 346 -12.03 -3.79 26.07
N ALA A 347 -11.60 -3.79 27.35
CA ALA A 347 -10.38 -4.42 27.91
C ALA A 347 -8.98 -4.07 27.33
#